data_AF-A0A183HUQ9-F1
#
_entry.id   AF-A0A183HUQ9-F1
#
_cell.length_a   1.000
_cell.length_b   1.000
_cell.length_c   1.000
_cell.angle_alpha   90.00
_cell.angle_beta   90.00
_cell.angle_gamma   90.00
#
_symmetry.space_group_name_H-M   'P 1'
#
loop_
_entity.id
_entity.type
_entity.pdbx_description
1 polymer ?
#
loop_
_entity_poly.entity_id
_entity_poly.type
_entity_poly.pdbx_seq_one_letter_code
_entity_poly.pdbx_strand_id
1 'polypeptide(L)'
;MSDFHCLLLRLLLWYSVLLTDSYRLNVPRVLLPYHPTVHVTFDLIVSDPSNGCFTWRSTRPDTVSVKVVNPIGMKKCSAKAQIAATSKYAEEQTVVVFAEDKGYMLG
;
A
#
# COMPACT_ATOMS: atom_id res chain seq x y z
N MET A 1 29.77 -8.55 -35.85
CA MET A 1 29.39 -7.31 -35.12
C MET A 1 27.97 -7.34 -34.58
N SER A 2 27.02 -8.06 -35.20
CA SER A 2 25.63 -8.18 -34.71
C SER A 2 25.49 -9.03 -33.43
N ASP A 3 26.22 -10.13 -33.31
CA ASP A 3 26.05 -11.08 -32.18
C ASP A 3 26.51 -10.51 -30.84
N PHE A 4 27.60 -9.74 -30.85
CA PHE A 4 28.12 -9.08 -29.65
C PHE A 4 27.15 -8.01 -29.14
N HIS A 5 26.49 -7.31 -30.06
CA HIS A 5 25.48 -6.32 -29.74
C HIS A 5 24.23 -6.96 -29.12
N CYS A 6 23.80 -8.12 -29.66
CA CYS A 6 22.72 -8.91 -29.07
C CYS A 6 23.07 -9.47 -27.69
N LEU A 7 24.29 -9.97 -27.49
CA LEU A 7 24.76 -10.47 -26.18
C LEU A 7 24.79 -9.35 -25.14
N LEU A 8 25.30 -8.18 -25.52
CA LEU A 8 25.33 -7.00 -24.66
C LEU A 8 23.91 -6.55 -24.28
N LEU A 9 22.98 -6.51 -25.26
CA LEU A 9 21.58 -6.15 -25.01
C LEU A 9 20.91 -7.13 -24.03
N ARG A 10 21.17 -8.43 -24.18
CA ARG A 10 20.62 -9.45 -23.27
C ARG A 10 21.17 -9.33 -21.86
N LEU A 11 22.47 -9.05 -21.71
CA LEU A 11 23.10 -8.80 -20.41
C LEU A 11 22.53 -7.55 -19.73
N LEU A 12 22.35 -6.46 -20.49
CA LEU A 12 21.75 -5.23 -19.98
C LEU A 12 20.29 -5.43 -19.54
N LEU A 13 19.50 -6.15 -20.35
CA LEU A 13 18.11 -6.48 -20.00
C LEU A 13 18.04 -7.37 -18.76
N TRP A 14 18.90 -8.39 -18.65
CA TRP A 14 18.98 -9.21 -17.44
C TRP A 14 19.29 -8.37 -16.21
N TYR A 15 20.32 -7.52 -16.29
CA TYR A 15 20.73 -6.67 -15.17
C TYR A 15 19.61 -5.72 -14.73
N SER A 16 18.86 -5.15 -15.67
CA SER A 16 17.70 -4.30 -15.35
C SER A 16 16.59 -5.02 -14.58
N VAL A 17 16.33 -6.30 -14.88
CA VAL A 17 15.32 -7.11 -14.16
C VAL A 17 15.75 -7.44 -12.73
N LEU A 18 17.06 -7.62 -12.51
CA LEU A 18 17.60 -7.85 -11.16
C LEU A 18 17.52 -6.62 -10.24
N LEU A 19 17.40 -5.42 -10.81
CA LEU A 19 17.37 -4.16 -10.07
C LEU A 19 15.95 -3.71 -9.67
N THR A 20 14.90 -4.44 -10.06
CA THR A 20 13.52 -4.04 -9.73
C THR A 20 13.10 -4.59 -8.37
N ASP A 21 12.80 -3.70 -7.43
CA ASP A 21 12.06 -4.05 -6.22
C ASP A 21 10.55 -4.04 -6.51
N SER A 22 9.85 -5.07 -6.02
CA SER A 22 8.39 -5.15 -6.11
C SER A 22 7.81 -5.39 -4.72
N TYR A 23 6.87 -4.54 -4.30
CA TYR A 23 6.14 -4.73 -3.05
C TYR A 23 4.82 -5.46 -3.33
N ARG A 24 4.56 -6.54 -2.59
CA ARG A 24 3.28 -7.24 -2.64
C ARG A 24 2.44 -6.83 -1.44
N LEU A 25 1.33 -6.16 -1.70
CA LEU A 25 0.30 -5.97 -0.69
C LEU A 25 -0.49 -7.29 -0.59
N ASN A 26 -0.48 -7.94 0.58
CA ASN A 26 -1.48 -8.96 0.85
C ASN A 26 -2.83 -8.21 0.93
N VAL A 27 -3.80 -8.56 0.08
CA VAL A 27 -5.07 -7.83 -0.03
C VAL A 27 -6.16 -8.64 0.68
N PRO A 28 -6.29 -8.56 2.01
CA PRO A 28 -7.44 -9.14 2.67
C PRO A 28 -8.67 -8.35 2.22
N ARG A 29 -9.60 -9.03 1.54
CA ARG A 29 -10.96 -8.52 1.39
C ARG A 29 -11.64 -8.71 2.73
N VAL A 30 -11.90 -7.61 3.44
CA VAL A 30 -12.47 -7.63 4.78
C VAL A 30 -13.83 -6.96 4.74
N LEU A 31 -14.82 -7.60 5.38
CA LEU A 31 -16.09 -6.97 5.68
C LEU A 31 -15.91 -6.09 6.91
N LEU A 32 -16.03 -4.78 6.75
CA LEU A 32 -15.96 -3.83 7.85
C LEU A 32 -17.37 -3.58 8.40
N PRO A 33 -17.70 -4.03 9.63
CA PRO A 33 -19.00 -3.76 10.22
C PRO A 33 -19.10 -2.29 10.65
N TYR A 34 -20.28 -1.70 10.45
CA TYR A 34 -20.62 -0.40 11.01
C TYR A 34 -21.47 -0.57 12.27
N HIS A 35 -21.12 0.15 13.33
CA HIS A 35 -21.95 0.27 14.52
C HIS A 35 -21.86 1.71 15.06
N PRO A 36 -22.99 2.35 15.41
CA PRO A 36 -23.02 3.79 15.73
C PRO A 36 -22.22 4.18 16.97
N THR A 37 -22.02 3.24 17.91
CA THR A 37 -21.28 3.45 19.16
C THR A 37 -20.01 2.63 19.28
N VAL A 38 -19.80 1.62 18.43
CA VAL A 38 -18.68 0.67 18.56
C VAL A 38 -17.92 0.65 17.24
N HIS A 39 -16.81 1.38 17.18
CA HIS A 39 -16.01 1.43 15.97
C HIS A 39 -15.04 0.24 15.94
N VAL A 40 -15.34 -0.74 15.10
CA VAL A 40 -14.40 -1.83 14.81
C VAL A 40 -13.31 -1.29 13.88
N THR A 41 -12.07 -1.54 14.26
CA THR A 41 -10.89 -1.13 13.49
C THR A 41 -10.20 -2.34 12.89
N PHE A 42 -9.64 -2.17 11.69
CA PHE A 42 -8.87 -3.21 11.02
C PHE A 42 -7.51 -2.66 10.61
N ASP A 43 -6.45 -3.45 10.82
CA ASP A 43 -5.09 -3.05 10.50
C ASP A 43 -4.67 -3.58 9.13
N LEU A 44 -4.32 -2.67 8.22
CA LEU A 44 -3.67 -2.96 6.96
C LEU A 44 -2.16 -2.87 7.15
N ILE A 45 -1.46 -3.93 6.77
CA ILE A 45 0.00 -4.06 6.94
C ILE A 45 0.60 -4.48 5.60
N VAL A 46 1.63 -3.75 5.16
CA VAL A 46 2.43 -4.15 4.01
C VAL A 46 3.33 -5.32 4.43
N SER A 47 3.22 -6.45 3.74
CA SER A 47 4.11 -7.61 3.93
C SER A 47 5.49 -7.27 3.35
N ASP A 48 6.55 -7.62 4.09
CA ASP A 48 7.96 -7.38 3.71
C ASP A 48 8.24 -5.92 3.28
N PRO A 49 8.10 -4.94 4.19
CA PRO A 49 8.18 -3.52 3.86
C PRO A 49 9.62 -3.03 3.66
N SER A 50 10.53 -3.85 3.14
CA SER A 50 11.98 -3.57 3.05
C SER A 50 12.25 -2.15 2.54
N ASN A 51 12.60 -1.26 3.47
CA ASN A 51 12.79 0.19 3.27
C ASN A 51 11.65 0.98 2.60
N GLY A 52 10.44 0.44 2.45
CA GLY A 52 9.32 1.11 1.80
C GLY A 52 8.58 2.11 2.70
N CYS A 53 8.21 3.27 2.14
CA CYS A 53 7.49 4.35 2.85
C CYS A 53 6.11 4.55 2.21
N PHE A 54 5.06 4.00 2.83
CA PHE A 54 3.72 3.97 2.24
C PHE A 54 2.80 5.07 2.78
N THR A 55 2.13 5.78 1.88
CA THR A 55 1.00 6.66 2.20
C THR A 55 -0.31 5.99 1.84
N TRP A 56 -1.31 6.12 2.70
CA TRP A 56 -2.55 5.38 2.57
C TRP A 56 -3.69 6.28 2.09
N ARG A 57 -4.47 5.78 1.12
CA ARG A 57 -5.57 6.54 0.51
C ARG A 57 -6.80 5.67 0.28
N SER A 58 -7.98 6.16 0.68
CA SER A 58 -9.28 5.53 0.37
C SER A 58 -9.89 6.13 -0.90
N THR A 59 -10.59 5.33 -1.70
CA THR A 59 -11.45 5.83 -2.79
C THR A 59 -12.69 6.56 -2.28
N ARG A 60 -13.14 6.23 -1.06
CA ARG A 60 -14.31 6.82 -0.39
C ARG A 60 -13.99 7.17 1.07
N PRO A 61 -13.37 8.32 1.33
CA PRO A 61 -12.98 8.75 2.68
C PRO A 61 -14.18 9.03 3.61
N ASP A 62 -15.36 9.23 3.04
CA ASP A 62 -16.65 9.40 3.72
C ASP A 62 -17.18 8.05 4.27
N THR A 63 -17.03 6.97 3.50
CA THR A 63 -17.46 5.62 3.88
C THR A 63 -16.47 4.92 4.83
N VAL A 64 -15.16 5.07 4.59
CA VAL A 64 -14.10 4.44 5.38
C VAL A 64 -13.01 5.44 5.71
N SER A 65 -12.77 5.61 7.01
CA SER A 65 -11.65 6.41 7.53
C SER A 65 -10.35 5.59 7.51
N VAL A 66 -9.24 6.25 7.21
CA VAL A 66 -7.90 5.66 7.18
C VAL A 66 -6.96 6.47 8.08
N LYS A 67 -6.28 5.81 9.01
CA LYS A 67 -5.33 6.42 9.94
C LYS A 67 -3.98 5.72 9.85
N VAL A 68 -2.94 6.48 9.56
CA VAL A 68 -1.56 5.97 9.53
C VAL A 68 -1.11 5.65 10.95
N VAL A 69 -0.53 4.46 11.18
CA VAL A 69 -0.06 4.02 12.50
C VAL A 69 1.45 4.20 12.56
N ASN A 70 1.98 4.85 13.60
CA ASN A 70 3.42 5.11 13.77
C ASN A 70 4.08 5.76 12.52
N PRO A 71 3.64 6.97 12.12
CA PRO A 71 4.21 7.65 10.97
C PRO A 71 5.71 7.93 11.15
N ILE A 72 6.51 7.65 10.12
CA ILE A 72 7.97 7.84 10.13
C ILE A 72 8.33 9.05 9.26
N GLY A 73 9.25 9.88 9.77
CA GLY A 73 9.84 11.01 9.05
C GLY A 73 8.87 12.15 8.71
N MET A 74 9.34 13.09 7.89
CA MET A 74 8.56 14.28 7.49
C MET A 74 7.40 13.95 6.54
N LYS A 75 7.50 12.82 5.81
CA LYS A 75 6.50 12.39 4.81
C LYS A 75 5.26 11.72 5.41
N LYS A 76 5.20 11.53 6.74
CA LYS A 76 4.09 10.88 7.47
C LYS A 76 3.65 9.53 6.86
N CYS A 77 4.61 8.73 6.39
CA CYS A 77 4.33 7.42 5.81
C CYS A 77 4.45 6.31 6.87
N SER A 78 3.82 5.17 6.63
CA SER A 78 3.98 3.97 7.47
C SER A 78 3.64 2.72 6.69
N ALA A 79 4.33 1.62 7.01
CA ALA A 79 3.96 0.28 6.54
C ALA A 79 2.63 -0.23 7.13
N LYS A 80 2.06 0.49 8.11
CA LYS A 80 0.80 0.12 8.78
C LYS A 80 -0.20 1.27 8.77
N ALA A 81 -1.46 0.95 8.45
CA ALA A 81 -2.59 1.83 8.63
C ALA A 81 -3.76 1.10 9.28
N GLN A 82 -4.59 1.85 9.98
CA GLN A 82 -5.82 1.37 10.59
C GLN A 82 -7.01 1.98 9.86
N ILE A 83 -8.01 1.15 9.55
CA ILE A 83 -9.23 1.57 8.89
C ILE A 83 -10.45 1.31 9.75
N ALA A 84 -11.48 2.15 9.60
CA ALA A 84 -12.76 1.97 10.29
C ALA A 84 -13.91 2.48 9.42
N ALA A 85 -15.06 1.79 9.50
CA ALA A 85 -16.26 2.18 8.78
C ALA A 85 -16.88 3.43 9.42
N THR A 86 -17.09 4.44 8.59
CA THR A 86 -17.74 5.71 8.97
C THR A 86 -19.03 5.95 8.18
N SER A 87 -19.35 5.05 7.24
CA SER A 87 -20.59 5.07 6.47
C SER A 87 -21.82 5.19 7.35
N LYS A 88 -22.73 6.07 6.98
CA LYS A 88 -24.07 6.17 7.58
C LYS A 88 -25.14 5.48 6.73
N TYR A 89 -24.74 4.89 5.61
CA TYR A 89 -25.64 4.22 4.68
C TYR A 89 -25.85 2.77 5.13
N ALA A 90 -27.09 2.31 5.09
CA ALA A 90 -27.47 0.95 5.48
C ALA A 90 -27.11 -0.11 4.41
N GLU A 91 -26.81 0.34 3.19
CA GLU A 91 -26.43 -0.52 2.07
C GLU A 91 -24.96 -0.95 2.15
N GLU A 92 -24.68 -2.15 1.66
CA GLU A 92 -23.31 -2.64 1.53
C GLU A 92 -22.52 -1.77 0.55
N GLN A 93 -21.34 -1.31 0.96
CA GLN A 93 -20.45 -0.49 0.13
C GLN A 93 -19.08 -1.14 -0.01
N THR A 94 -18.59 -1.17 -1.25
CA THR A 94 -17.23 -1.59 -1.54
C THR A 94 -16.31 -0.37 -1.64
N VAL A 95 -15.22 -0.40 -0.87
CA VAL A 95 -14.19 0.64 -0.85
C VAL A 95 -12.84 0.00 -1.14
N VAL A 96 -11.98 0.74 -1.85
CA VAL A 96 -10.60 0.32 -2.11
C VAL A 96 -9.67 1.27 -1.37
N VAL A 97 -8.75 0.70 -0.60
CA VAL A 97 -7.69 1.43 0.09
C VAL A 97 -6.35 1.09 -0.55
N PHE A 98 -5.63 2.12 -0.97
CA PHE A 98 -4.34 2.02 -1.62
C PHE A 98 -3.21 2.30 -0.64
N ALA A 99 -2.13 1.53 -0.75
CA ALA A 99 -0.83 1.87 -0.19
C ALA A 99 0.04 2.39 -1.34
N GLU A 100 0.27 3.70 -1.38
CA GLU A 100 1.13 4.35 -2.36
C GLU A 100 2.55 4.42 -1.82
N ASP A 101 3.50 3.80 -2.52
CA ASP A 101 4.92 3.94 -2.20
C ASP A 101 5.42 5.36 -2.54
N LYS A 102 6.10 6.01 -1.59
CA LYS A 102 6.77 7.31 -1.78
C LYS A 102 8.30 7.18 -1.86
N GLY A 103 8.79 5.96 -2.07
CA GLY A 103 10.20 5.60 -2.21
C GLY A 103 10.81 5.12 -0.89
N TYR A 104 12.13 5.09 -0.84
CA TYR A 104 12.86 4.60 0.32
C TYR A 104 12.64 5.47 1.56
N MET A 105 12.54 4.82 2.72
CA MET A 105 12.72 5.40 4.06
C MET A 105 14.18 5.85 4.24
N LEU A 106 14.65 6.78 3.41
CA LEU A 106 15.86 7.54 3.69
C LEU A 106 15.43 8.80 4.43
N GLY A 107 15.67 8.79 5.74
CA GLY A 107 15.91 10.01 6.50
C GLY A 107 17.24 10.62 6.09
#